data_AF-A0A2T0SCI4-F1
#
_entry.id   AF-A0A2T0SCI4-F1
#
_cell.length_a   1.000
_cell.length_b   1.000
_cell.length_c   1.000
_cell.angle_alpha   90.00
_cell.angle_beta   90.00
_cell.angle_gamma   90.00
#
_symmetry.space_group_name_H-M   'P 1'
#
loop_
_entity.id
_entity.type
_entity.pdbx_description
1 polymer ?
#
loop_
_entity_poly.entity_id
_entity_poly.type
_entity_poly.pdbx_seq_one_letter_code
_entity_poly.pdbx_strand_id
1 'polypeptide(L)' 'MAEEPVYAPDQLKPGNRKWARIGALGSAAVLLLYLWGNHEGNTENIWIIGTALLLVGAVFVDVVLRRNGLKPNDQ' A
#
# COMPACT_ATOMS: atom_id res chain seq x y z
N MET A 1 -24.87 0.30 30.02
CA MET A 1 -23.70 -0.01 29.16
C MET A 1 -24.28 -0.51 27.85
N ALA A 2 -24.07 0.17 26.73
CA ALA A 2 -24.46 -0.40 25.43
C ALA A 2 -23.47 -1.53 25.11
N GLU A 3 -23.98 -2.68 24.68
CA GLU A 3 -23.17 -3.84 24.31
C GLU A 3 -22.47 -3.56 22.98
N GLU A 4 -21.14 -3.67 22.95
CA GLU A 4 -20.36 -3.42 21.73
C GLU A 4 -20.62 -4.56 20.73
N PRO A 5 -20.98 -4.25 19.47
CA PRO A 5 -21.28 -5.28 18.48
C PRO A 5 -20.03 -6.12 18.18
N VAL A 6 -20.10 -7.42 18.48
CA VAL A 6 -19.04 -8.39 18.15
C VAL A 6 -19.25 -8.85 16.71
N TYR A 7 -18.26 -8.58 15.85
CA TYR A 7 -18.28 -9.01 14.44
C TYR A 7 -17.40 -10.25 14.23
N ALA A 8 -17.96 -11.25 13.57
CA ALA A 8 -17.19 -12.37 13.04
C ALA A 8 -16.39 -11.92 11.79
N PRO A 9 -15.23 -12.54 11.48
CA PRO A 9 -14.35 -12.10 10.38
C PRO A 9 -15.03 -12.05 9.00
N ASP A 10 -16.02 -12.90 8.78
CA ASP A 10 -16.84 -12.98 7.57
C ASP A 10 -17.85 -11.83 7.43
N GLN A 11 -18.21 -11.16 8.53
CA GLN A 11 -19.09 -10.00 8.52
C GLN A 11 -18.36 -8.72 8.09
N LEU A 12 -17.03 -8.72 8.10
CA LEU A 12 -16.22 -7.59 7.65
C LEU A 12 -16.08 -7.63 6.13
N LYS A 13 -16.61 -6.60 5.45
CA LYS A 13 -16.43 -6.47 4.01
C LYS A 13 -14.94 -6.31 3.68
N PRO A 14 -14.38 -7.08 2.73
CA PRO A 14 -13.00 -6.90 2.32
C PRO A 14 -12.77 -5.49 1.76
N GLY A 15 -11.60 -4.93 2.09
CA GLY A 15 -11.22 -3.57 1.70
C GLY A 15 -11.17 -3.36 0.18
N ASN A 16 -11.33 -2.11 -0.26
CA ASN A 16 -11.33 -1.79 -1.69
C ASN A 16 -9.89 -1.77 -2.26
N ARG A 17 -9.55 -2.85 -2.97
CA ARG A 17 -8.22 -3.05 -3.57
C ARG A 17 -7.84 -1.97 -4.59
N LYS A 18 -8.80 -1.44 -5.35
CA LYS A 18 -8.52 -0.38 -6.34
C LYS A 18 -8.03 0.88 -5.62
N TRP A 19 -8.71 1.28 -4.55
CA TRP A 19 -8.30 2.42 -3.73
C TRP A 19 -6.98 2.16 -3.01
N ALA A 20 -6.73 0.96 -2.51
CA ALA A 20 -5.46 0.60 -1.90
C ALA A 20 -4.27 0.77 -2.89
N ARG A 21 -4.43 0.30 -4.14
CA ARG A 21 -3.40 0.45 -5.19
C ARG A 21 -3.18 1.92 -5.55
N ILE A 22 -4.25 2.70 -5.71
CA ILE A 22 -4.15 4.13 -6.00
C ILE A 22 -3.47 4.87 -4.84
N GLY A 23 -3.83 4.55 -3.59
CA GLY A 23 -3.21 5.13 -2.40
C GLY A 23 -1.72 4.82 -2.30
N ALA A 24 -1.32 3.57 -2.57
CA ALA A 24 0.08 3.16 -2.57
C ALA A 24 0.89 3.88 -3.67
N LEU A 25 0.37 3.93 -4.90
CA LEU A 25 1.05 4.61 -6.02
C LEU A 25 1.09 6.14 -5.83
N GLY A 26 0.01 6.73 -5.32
CA GLY A 26 -0.04 8.16 -4.98
C GLY A 26 0.95 8.51 -3.87
N SER A 27 1.05 7.69 -2.83
CA SER A 27 2.03 7.88 -1.75
C SER A 27 3.46 7.76 -2.27
N ALA A 28 3.74 6.78 -3.14
CA ALA A 28 5.06 6.65 -3.77
C ALA A 28 5.41 7.88 -4.61
N ALA A 29 4.46 8.43 -5.38
CA ALA A 29 4.67 9.65 -6.15
C ALA A 29 4.97 10.85 -5.24
N VAL A 30 4.20 11.04 -4.16
CA VAL A 30 4.44 12.11 -3.18
C VAL A 30 5.80 11.97 -2.51
N LEU A 31 6.21 10.76 -2.13
CA LEU A 31 7.55 10.51 -1.58
C LEU A 31 8.64 10.96 -2.55
N LEU A 32 8.52 10.64 -3.83
CA LEU A 32 9.53 11.04 -4.83
C LEU A 32 9.57 12.57 -5.04
N LEU A 33 8.47 13.29 -4.80
CA LEU A 33 8.49 14.76 -4.82
C LEU A 33 9.37 15.33 -3.70
N TYR A 34 9.52 14.63 -2.58
CA TYR A 34 10.45 15.04 -1.52
C TYR A 34 11.92 14.91 -1.90
N LEU A 35 12.28 14.40 -3.08
CA LEU A 35 13.66 14.50 -3.58
C LEU A 35 13.97 15.89 -4.16
N TRP A 36 12.95 16.72 -4.38
CA TRP A 36 13.10 18.06 -4.89
C TRP A 36 13.19 19.06 -3.73
N GLY A 37 14.38 19.61 -3.50
CA GLY A 37 14.61 20.59 -2.44
C GLY A 37 16.07 20.68 -2.05
N ASN A 38 16.33 21.40 -0.95
CA ASN A 38 17.67 21.51 -0.39
C ASN A 38 17.96 20.31 0.53
N HIS A 39 18.51 19.24 -0.02
CA HIS A 39 19.01 18.10 0.75
C HIS A 39 20.51 18.22 0.95
N GLU A 40 20.96 18.28 2.20
CA GLU A 40 22.40 18.26 2.53
C GLU A 40 22.94 16.83 2.71
N GLY A 41 22.07 15.86 2.95
CA GLY A 41 22.43 14.47 3.24
C GLY A 41 21.75 13.45 2.34
N ASN A 42 22.44 12.33 2.08
CA ASN A 42 21.92 11.23 1.24
C ASN A 42 21.12 10.18 2.02
N THR A 43 21.20 10.17 3.35
CA THR A 43 20.48 9.17 4.16
C THR A 43 18.97 9.27 3.96
N GLU A 44 18.42 10.48 3.90
CA GLU A 44 17.01 10.72 3.62
C GLU A 44 16.60 10.17 2.24
N ASN A 45 17.42 10.44 1.21
CA ASN A 45 17.17 9.98 -0.16
C ASN A 45 17.07 8.45 -0.26
N ILE A 46 17.90 7.72 0.49
CA ILE A 46 17.86 6.25 0.54
C ILE A 46 16.51 5.77 1.06
N TRP A 47 16.00 6.39 2.14
CA TRP A 47 14.72 6.02 2.71
C TRP A 47 13.56 6.41 1.81
N ILE A 48 13.57 7.62 1.22
CA ILE A 48 12.55 8.07 0.26
C ILE A 48 12.45 7.09 -0.92
N ILE A 49 13.58 6.82 -1.57
CA ILE A 49 13.63 5.94 -2.75
C ILE A 49 13.28 4.52 -2.35
N GLY A 50 13.85 4.02 -1.25
CA GLY A 50 13.58 2.67 -0.74
C GLY A 50 12.11 2.43 -0.44
N THR A 51 11.45 3.36 0.26
CA THR A 51 10.02 3.25 0.58
C THR A 51 9.15 3.38 -0.68
N ALA A 52 9.48 4.30 -1.59
CA ALA A 52 8.76 4.42 -2.86
C ALA A 52 8.83 3.13 -3.68
N LEU A 53 10.03 2.55 -3.81
CA LEU A 53 10.23 1.26 -4.49
C LEU A 53 9.49 0.11 -3.81
N LEU A 54 9.45 0.09 -2.48
CA LEU A 54 8.70 -0.92 -1.72
C LEU A 54 7.20 -0.85 -2.02
N LEU A 55 6.61 0.36 -2.03
CA LEU A 55 5.19 0.56 -2.34
C LEU A 55 4.84 0.14 -3.77
N VAL A 56 5.66 0.58 -4.74
CA VAL A 56 5.47 0.22 -6.15
C VAL A 56 5.65 -1.29 -6.34
N GLY A 57 6.67 -1.88 -5.73
CA GLY A 57 6.94 -3.32 -5.75
C GLY A 57 5.79 -4.13 -5.16
N ALA A 58 5.22 -3.70 -4.03
CA ALA A 58 4.07 -4.37 -3.42
C ALA A 58 2.85 -4.38 -4.35
N VAL A 59 2.54 -3.25 -5.00
CA VAL A 59 1.45 -3.17 -5.99
C VAL A 59 1.75 -4.06 -7.19
N PHE A 60 2.98 -4.04 -7.69
CA PHE A 60 3.40 -4.87 -8.82
C PHE A 60 3.25 -6.36 -8.50
N VAL A 61 3.76 -6.82 -7.35
CA VAL A 61 3.64 -8.20 -6.88
C VAL A 61 2.17 -8.59 -6.72
N ASP A 62 1.34 -7.75 -6.09
CA ASP A 62 -0.11 -8.00 -5.96
C ASP A 62 -0.79 -8.16 -7.32
N VAL A 63 -0.44 -7.34 -8.31
CA VAL A 63 -0.99 -7.43 -9.67
C VAL A 63 -0.52 -8.71 -10.36
N VAL A 64 0.77 -9.05 -10.31
CA VAL A 64 1.33 -10.24 -10.95
C VAL A 64 0.73 -11.51 -10.35
N LEU A 65 0.72 -11.64 -9.02
CA LEU A 65 0.18 -12.82 -8.33
C LEU A 65 -1.30 -13.04 -8.68
N ARG A 66 -2.10 -11.97 -8.71
CA ARG A 66 -3.53 -12.09 -9.04
C ARG A 66 -3.79 -12.36 -10.52
N ARG A 67 -2.95 -11.86 -11.42
CA ARG A 67 -3.00 -12.24 -12.84
C ARG A 67 -2.67 -13.72 -13.03
N ASN A 68 -1.82 -14.27 -12.17
CA ASN A 68 -1.43 -15.68 -12.17
C ASN A 68 -2.36 -16.58 -11.35
N GLY A 69 -3.54 -16.08 -10.94
CA GLY A 69 -4.56 -16.90 -10.31
C GLY A 69 -4.51 -17.00 -8.79
N LEU A 70 -3.74 -16.14 -8.10
CA LEU A 70 -3.85 -16.01 -6.64
C LEU A 70 -5.29 -15.62 -6.28
N LYS A 71 -6.02 -16.58 -5.70
CA LYS A 71 -7.39 -16.38 -5.25
C LYS A 71 -7.39 -15.58 -3.94
N PRO A 72 -8.40 -14.73 -3.72
CA PRO A 72 -8.65 -14.18 -2.39
C PRO A 72 -8.78 -15.33 -1.39
N ASN A 73 -8.08 -15.25 -0.25
CA ASN A 73 -8.37 -16.12 0.90
C ASN A 73 -9.68 -15.73 1.62
N ASP A 74 -10.36 -14.70 1.11
CA ASP A 74 -11.62 -14.17 1.64
C ASP A 74 -12.86 -14.87 1.01
N GLN A 75 -12.67 -16.04 0.37
CA GLN A 75 -13.75 -16.90 -0.16
C GLN A 75 -13.92 -18.13 0.71
#